data_AF-A0A7Y0BSC3-F1
#
_entry.id   AF-A0A7Y0BSC3-F1
#
_cell.length_a   1.000
_cell.length_b   1.000
_cell.length_c   1.000
_cell.angle_alpha   90.00
_cell.angle_beta   90.00
_cell.angle_gamma   90.00
#
_symmetry.space_group_name_H-M   'P 1'
#
loop_
_entity.id
_entity.type
_entity.pdbx_description
1 polymer ?
#
loop_
_entity_poly.entity_id
_entity_poly.type
_entity_poly.pdbx_seq_one_letter_code
_entity_poly.pdbx_strand_id
1 'polypeptide(L)'
;MIDREYSLPAGVAGQAIRLTLSPAELSDLADQCESLAADRQRWGLARVLQVMGIESPGGAGGEQGASRQGMWISLLADSGAYESAAFALLPGDCEYCASRDDAGLHSATVVLAGGHSASSQGAGSVSMAVCAALLRALAHQRSATPHLA
;
A
#
# COMPACT_ATOMS: atom_id res chain seq x y z
N MET A 1 17.19 -25.34 -9.77
CA MET A 1 16.70 -23.96 -9.83
C MET A 1 15.88 -23.80 -8.56
N ILE A 2 16.41 -23.10 -7.56
CA ILE A 2 15.89 -23.16 -6.19
C ILE A 2 14.62 -22.30 -6.12
N ASP A 3 13.50 -22.98 -6.08
CA ASP A 3 12.21 -22.47 -5.63
C ASP A 3 12.36 -22.08 -4.15
N ARG A 4 12.23 -20.79 -3.85
CA ARG A 4 12.29 -20.25 -2.49
C ARG A 4 10.98 -19.53 -2.23
N GLU A 5 9.96 -20.32 -1.93
CA GLU A 5 8.78 -19.85 -1.20
C GLU A 5 9.25 -19.32 0.16
N TYR A 6 9.49 -18.01 0.25
CA TYR A 6 9.62 -17.32 1.52
C TYR A 6 8.23 -17.21 2.14
N SER A 7 7.81 -18.25 2.84
CA SER A 7 6.69 -18.18 3.77
C SER A 7 7.10 -17.29 4.94
N LEU A 8 6.75 -16.00 4.87
CA LEU A 8 6.86 -15.08 6.01
C LEU A 8 5.89 -15.55 7.11
N PRO A 9 6.29 -15.48 8.39
CA PRO A 9 5.45 -15.94 9.49
C PRO A 9 4.16 -15.12 9.56
N ALA A 10 3.03 -15.82 9.58
CA ALA A 10 1.72 -15.27 9.84
C ALA A 10 1.71 -14.51 11.18
N GLY A 11 1.68 -13.19 11.10
CA GLY A 11 1.50 -12.27 12.21
C GLY A 11 1.43 -10.87 11.61
N VAL A 12 0.33 -10.13 11.67
CA VAL A 12 -0.61 -9.95 12.77
C VAL A 12 -1.98 -9.73 12.14
N ALA A 13 -2.98 -10.44 12.66
CA ALA A 13 -4.37 -10.35 12.23
C ALA A 13 -4.85 -8.89 12.13
N GLY A 14 -5.41 -8.54 10.98
CA GLY A 14 -6.55 -7.64 10.83
C GLY A 14 -6.45 -6.31 11.56
N GLN A 15 -5.34 -5.59 11.44
CA GLN A 15 -5.37 -4.20 11.87
C GLN A 15 -6.20 -3.40 10.87
N ALA A 16 -7.38 -2.98 11.31
CA ALA A 16 -8.24 -2.07 10.57
C ALA A 16 -7.45 -0.77 10.33
N ILE A 17 -6.83 -0.68 9.16
CA ILE A 17 -6.31 0.59 8.64
C ILE A 17 -7.47 1.56 8.73
N ARG A 18 -7.32 2.63 9.52
CA ARG A 18 -8.32 3.69 9.62
C ARG A 18 -8.26 4.50 8.34
N LEU A 19 -8.86 3.96 7.29
CA LEU A 19 -9.08 4.66 6.05
C LEU A 19 -10.16 5.71 6.30
N THR A 20 -9.72 6.96 6.43
CA THR A 20 -10.61 8.13 6.56
C THR A 20 -11.18 8.57 5.21
N LEU A 21 -10.58 8.11 4.11
CA LEU A 21 -10.98 8.46 2.75
C LEU A 21 -12.21 7.67 2.27
N SER A 22 -13.00 8.33 1.44
CA SER A 22 -14.04 7.73 0.60
C SER A 22 -13.42 6.88 -0.52
N PRO A 23 -14.19 5.98 -1.15
CA PRO A 23 -13.71 5.21 -2.29
C PRO A 23 -13.18 6.06 -3.45
N ALA A 24 -13.82 7.20 -3.72
CA ALA A 24 -13.40 8.12 -4.78
C ALA A 24 -12.01 8.73 -4.47
N GLU A 25 -11.82 9.22 -3.24
CA GLU A 25 -10.53 9.79 -2.82
C GLU A 25 -9.39 8.76 -2.81
N LEU A 26 -9.70 7.48 -2.54
CA LEU A 26 -8.73 6.39 -2.66
C LEU A 26 -8.33 6.12 -4.11
N SER A 27 -9.30 6.14 -5.04
CA SER A 27 -9.02 6.03 -6.48
C SER A 27 -8.21 7.22 -6.99
N ASP A 28 -8.55 8.44 -6.57
CA ASP A 28 -7.79 9.65 -6.94
C ASP A 28 -6.34 9.59 -6.43
N LEU A 29 -6.12 9.03 -5.23
CA LEU A 29 -4.77 8.84 -4.69
C LEU A 29 -4.00 7.76 -5.46
N ALA A 30 -4.67 6.72 -5.95
CA ALA A 30 -4.07 5.70 -6.80
C ALA A 30 -3.60 6.29 -8.13
N ASP A 31 -4.44 7.11 -8.78
CA ASP A 31 -4.10 7.80 -10.03
C ASP A 31 -2.90 8.75 -9.82
N GLN A 32 -2.86 9.44 -8.67
CA GLN A 32 -1.71 10.26 -8.30
C GLN A 32 -0.43 9.42 -8.19
N CYS A 33 -0.48 8.25 -7.54
CA CYS A 33 0.69 7.36 -7.43
C CYS A 33 1.23 6.97 -8.83
N GLU A 34 0.34 6.65 -9.78
CA GLU A 34 0.72 6.27 -11.14
C GLU A 34 1.33 7.42 -11.94
N SER A 35 0.85 8.65 -11.71
CA SER A 35 1.38 9.85 -12.36
C SER A 35 2.76 10.29 -11.86
N LEU A 36 3.23 9.76 -10.72
CA LEU A 36 4.50 10.17 -10.13
C LEU A 36 5.69 9.59 -10.89
N ALA A 37 6.64 10.47 -11.19
CA ALA A 37 7.97 10.07 -11.63
C ALA A 37 8.70 9.29 -10.53
N ALA A 38 9.64 8.42 -10.93
CA ALA A 38 10.36 7.53 -10.03
C ALA A 38 11.10 8.26 -8.89
N ASP A 39 11.65 9.45 -9.16
CA ASP A 39 12.34 10.30 -8.19
C ASP A 39 11.39 10.94 -7.16
N ARG A 40 10.08 10.94 -7.44
CA ARG A 40 9.05 11.49 -6.56
C ARG A 40 8.33 10.44 -5.70
N GLN A 41 8.70 9.17 -5.80
CA GLN A 41 8.05 8.09 -5.02
C GLN A 41 8.10 8.31 -3.50
N ARG A 42 9.11 9.03 -2.98
CA ARG A 42 9.18 9.44 -1.56
C ARG A 42 7.93 10.22 -1.13
N TRP A 43 7.48 11.14 -1.98
CA TRP A 43 6.34 12.02 -1.70
C TRP A 43 5.03 11.23 -1.77
N GLY A 44 4.91 10.37 -2.80
CA GLY A 44 3.76 9.48 -2.95
C GLY A 44 3.61 8.54 -1.75
N LEU A 45 4.69 7.86 -1.35
CA LEU A 45 4.65 6.94 -0.22
C LEU A 45 4.33 7.66 1.09
N ALA A 46 4.96 8.82 1.36
CA ALA A 46 4.65 9.60 2.56
C ALA A 46 3.16 10.00 2.63
N ARG A 47 2.56 10.36 1.48
CA ARG A 47 1.13 10.66 1.40
C ARG A 47 0.27 9.44 1.65
N VAL A 48 0.64 8.28 1.11
CA VAL A 48 -0.06 7.01 1.38
C VAL A 48 0.01 6.67 2.87
N LEU A 49 1.18 6.71 3.50
CA LEU A 49 1.33 6.43 4.93
C LEU A 49 0.46 7.34 5.80
N GLN A 50 0.43 8.65 5.49
CA GLN A 50 -0.43 9.61 6.17
C GLN A 50 -1.91 9.23 6.07
N VAL A 51 -2.38 8.87 4.87
CA VAL A 51 -3.77 8.46 4.62
C VAL A 51 -4.13 7.16 5.34
N MET A 52 -3.17 6.24 5.45
CA MET A 52 -3.33 4.97 6.15
C MET A 52 -3.23 5.12 7.67
N GLY A 53 -2.94 6.32 8.18
CA GLY A 53 -2.72 6.58 9.61
C GLY A 53 -1.46 5.94 10.16
N ILE A 54 -0.46 5.68 9.31
CA ILE A 54 0.84 5.13 9.69
C ILE A 54 1.77 6.32 9.93
N GLU A 55 1.96 6.68 11.19
CA GLU A 55 2.76 7.85 11.58
C GLU A 55 4.27 7.54 11.61
N SER A 56 5.08 8.54 11.24
CA SER A 56 6.52 8.51 11.47
C SER A 56 6.81 8.63 12.96
N PRO A 57 7.75 7.84 13.50
CA PRO A 57 8.15 7.94 14.90
C PRO A 57 8.83 9.29 15.15
N GLY A 58 8.10 10.26 15.70
CA GLY A 58 8.61 11.61 15.96
C GLY A 58 7.56 12.69 16.22
N GLY A 59 6.28 12.42 15.97
CA GLY A 59 5.19 13.33 16.33
C GLY A 59 4.91 13.32 17.82
N ALA A 60 5.26 14.40 18.53
CA ALA A 60 4.85 14.62 19.91
C ALA A 60 3.34 14.90 19.95
N GLY A 61 2.52 13.87 20.02
CA GLY A 61 1.06 14.03 20.07
C GLY A 61 0.29 12.72 20.09
N GLY A 62 0.26 12.06 21.25
CA GLY A 62 -0.68 10.98 21.54
C GLY A 62 -0.04 9.61 21.64
N GLU A 63 -0.03 9.06 22.85
CA GLU A 63 0.29 7.66 23.15
C GLU A 63 -0.82 6.72 22.63
N GLN A 64 -1.12 6.76 21.32
CA GLN A 64 -1.84 5.67 20.67
C GLN A 64 -0.78 4.76 20.03
N GLY A 65 -0.57 3.59 20.65
CA GLY A 65 0.50 2.66 20.29
C GLY A 65 0.61 2.45 18.77
N ALA A 66 1.64 3.05 18.17
CA ALA A 66 2.04 2.76 16.81
C ALA A 66 2.20 1.24 16.71
N SER A 67 1.45 0.62 15.79
CA SER A 67 1.60 -0.81 15.59
C SER A 67 3.07 -1.09 15.23
N ARG A 68 3.61 -2.20 15.74
CA ARG A 68 4.98 -2.60 15.43
C ARG A 68 5.24 -2.64 13.92
N GLN A 69 4.22 -2.99 13.14
CA GLN A 69 4.24 -2.93 11.68
C GLN A 69 4.32 -1.49 11.15
N GLY A 70 3.47 -0.58 11.63
CA GLY A 70 3.52 0.83 11.23
C GLY A 70 4.87 1.48 11.50
N MET A 71 5.48 1.20 12.67
CA MET A 71 6.83 1.67 13.00
C MET A 71 7.89 1.12 12.02
N TRP A 72 7.81 -0.16 11.68
CA TRP A 72 8.70 -0.78 10.70
C TRP A 72 8.54 -0.19 9.30
N ILE A 73 7.30 0.04 8.86
CA ILE A 73 7.01 0.66 7.56
C ILE A 73 7.58 2.08 7.49
N SER A 74 7.38 2.88 8.55
CA SER A 74 7.94 4.24 8.63
C SER A 74 9.46 4.22 8.55
N LEU A 75 10.13 3.29 9.26
CA LEU A 75 11.59 3.13 9.19
C LEU A 75 12.07 2.78 7.77
N LEU A 76 11.37 1.87 7.09
CA LEU A 76 11.68 1.52 5.70
C LEU A 76 11.55 2.73 4.77
N ALA A 77 10.46 3.49 4.90
CA ALA A 77 10.24 4.70 4.12
C ALA A 77 11.32 5.77 4.36
N ASP A 78 11.69 6.00 5.63
CA ASP A 78 12.71 6.99 6.01
C ASP A 78 14.11 6.60 5.52
N SER A 79 14.42 5.30 5.48
CA SER A 79 15.70 4.79 4.94
C SER A 79 15.80 4.80 3.42
N GLY A 80 14.71 5.13 2.70
CA GLY A 80 14.67 5.08 1.24
C GLY A 80 14.35 3.69 0.67
N ALA A 81 14.03 2.70 1.51
CA ALA A 81 13.60 1.37 1.09
C ALA A 81 12.11 1.39 0.67
N TYR A 82 11.77 2.21 -0.32
CA TYR A 82 10.40 2.50 -0.73
C TYR A 82 9.65 1.27 -1.23
N GLU A 83 10.33 0.38 -1.97
CA GLU A 83 9.72 -0.86 -2.47
C GLU A 83 9.33 -1.75 -1.29
N SER A 84 10.26 -1.99 -0.36
CA SER A 84 10.03 -2.77 0.86
C SER A 84 8.92 -2.16 1.72
N ALA A 85 8.86 -0.84 1.83
CA ALA A 85 7.80 -0.15 2.56
C ALA A 85 6.44 -0.34 1.88
N ALA A 86 6.37 -0.27 0.54
CA ALA A 86 5.13 -0.49 -0.21
C ALA A 86 4.62 -1.94 -0.06
N PHE A 87 5.51 -2.93 -0.11
CA PHE A 87 5.11 -4.33 0.13
C PHE A 87 4.70 -4.57 1.59
N ALA A 88 5.34 -3.91 2.55
CA ALA A 88 4.96 -4.02 3.96
C ALA A 88 3.59 -3.40 4.28
N LEU A 89 3.04 -2.55 3.40
CA LEU A 89 1.67 -2.04 3.49
C LEU A 89 0.60 -3.06 3.09
N LEU A 90 0.98 -4.10 2.33
CA LEU A 90 0.04 -5.13 1.91
C LEU A 90 -0.46 -5.93 3.12
N PRO A 91 -1.77 -6.20 3.21
CA PRO A 91 -2.31 -7.11 4.22
C PRO A 91 -1.66 -8.50 4.10
N GLY A 92 -1.38 -9.14 5.23
CA GLY A 92 -0.66 -10.43 5.24
C GLY A 92 -1.38 -11.59 4.57
N ASP A 93 -2.67 -11.44 4.27
CA ASP A 93 -3.55 -12.41 3.61
C ASP A 93 -3.94 -12.00 2.18
N CYS A 94 -3.32 -10.95 1.62
CA CYS A 94 -3.55 -10.57 0.23
C CYS A 94 -2.64 -11.33 -0.73
N GLU A 95 -3.12 -11.56 -1.95
CA GLU A 95 -2.27 -11.97 -3.07
C GLU A 95 -1.85 -10.73 -3.84
N TYR A 96 -0.63 -10.74 -4.38
CA TYR A 96 -0.15 -9.66 -5.22
C TYR A 96 0.73 -10.16 -6.35
N CYS A 97 0.73 -9.44 -7.46
CA CYS A 97 1.64 -9.62 -8.58
C CYS A 97 2.16 -8.25 -8.98
N ALA A 98 3.46 -8.13 -9.24
CA ALA A 98 4.06 -6.92 -9.78
C ALA A 98 4.88 -7.28 -11.02
N SER A 99 4.78 -6.47 -12.06
CA SER A 99 5.45 -6.69 -13.33
C SER A 99 6.01 -5.38 -13.88
N ARG A 100 6.81 -5.50 -14.93
CA ARG A 100 7.38 -4.37 -15.66
C ARG A 100 7.24 -4.65 -17.14
N ASP A 101 6.78 -3.65 -17.90
CA ASP A 101 6.64 -3.76 -19.34
C ASP A 101 7.95 -3.39 -20.08
N ASP A 102 7.94 -3.57 -21.40
CA ASP A 102 9.08 -3.24 -22.27
C ASP A 102 9.34 -1.73 -22.36
N ALA A 103 8.34 -0.90 -22.04
CA ALA A 103 8.49 0.56 -21.94
C ALA A 103 9.14 0.99 -20.61
N GLY A 104 9.33 0.05 -19.68
CA GLY A 104 9.95 0.26 -18.39
C GLY A 104 8.99 0.72 -17.29
N LEU A 105 7.68 0.78 -17.55
CA LEU A 105 6.65 1.10 -16.57
C LEU A 105 6.34 -0.12 -15.70
N HIS A 106 6.03 0.15 -14.43
CA HIS A 106 5.68 -0.87 -13.46
C HIS A 106 4.17 -1.00 -13.32
N SER A 107 3.66 -2.23 -13.29
CA SER A 107 2.27 -2.51 -12.96
C SER A 107 2.18 -3.49 -11.80
N ALA A 108 1.09 -3.43 -11.05
CA ALA A 108 0.80 -4.38 -9.99
C ALA A 108 -0.68 -4.72 -9.96
N THR A 109 -0.99 -5.91 -9.47
CA THR A 109 -2.34 -6.36 -9.13
C THR A 109 -2.33 -6.80 -7.68
N VAL A 110 -3.32 -6.37 -6.91
CA VAL A 110 -3.52 -6.76 -5.51
C VAL A 110 -4.91 -7.36 -5.38
N VAL A 111 -5.02 -8.50 -4.70
CA VAL A 111 -6.26 -9.19 -4.35
C VAL A 111 -6.35 -9.27 -2.84
N LEU A 112 -7.28 -8.52 -2.25
CA LEU A 112 -7.52 -8.52 -0.81
C LEU A 112 -8.31 -9.76 -0.39
N ALA A 113 -8.19 -10.12 0.90
CA ALA A 113 -9.08 -11.09 1.50
C ALA A 113 -10.55 -10.69 1.30
N GLY A 114 -11.35 -11.63 0.82
CA GLY A 114 -12.72 -11.38 0.35
C GLY A 114 -12.84 -11.16 -1.17
N GLY A 115 -11.75 -11.31 -1.93
CA GLY A 115 -11.76 -11.33 -3.40
C GLY A 115 -11.80 -9.95 -4.07
N HIS A 116 -11.67 -8.88 -3.30
CA HIS A 116 -11.63 -7.53 -3.85
C HIS A 116 -10.26 -7.28 -4.47
N SER A 117 -10.21 -7.18 -5.80
CA SER A 117 -8.97 -7.00 -6.54
C SER A 117 -8.95 -5.69 -7.30
N ALA A 118 -7.74 -5.16 -7.53
CA ALA A 118 -7.52 -4.10 -8.50
C ALA A 118 -6.10 -4.16 -9.07
N SER A 119 -5.95 -3.59 -10.26
CA SER A 119 -4.65 -3.43 -10.94
C SER A 119 -4.28 -1.96 -11.06
N SER A 120 -2.99 -1.69 -11.05
CA SER A 120 -2.43 -0.41 -11.49
C SER A 120 -2.33 -0.36 -13.03
N GLN A 121 -2.43 0.84 -13.61
CA GLN A 121 -2.39 1.08 -15.06
C GLN A 121 -0.97 1.35 -15.60
N GLY A 122 0.02 1.49 -14.71
CA GLY A 122 1.42 1.74 -15.05
C GLY A 122 1.97 2.91 -14.23
N ALA A 123 3.11 2.72 -13.57
CA ALA A 123 3.74 3.72 -12.72
C ALA A 123 5.25 3.79 -12.98
N GLY A 124 5.85 4.95 -12.66
CA GLY A 124 7.30 5.16 -12.78
C GLY A 124 8.16 4.33 -11.81
N SER A 125 7.55 3.66 -10.83
CA SER A 125 8.25 2.79 -9.87
C SER A 125 7.34 1.67 -9.38
N VAL A 126 7.93 0.54 -8.97
CA VAL A 126 7.17 -0.59 -8.40
C VAL A 126 6.45 -0.20 -7.11
N SER A 127 7.06 0.62 -6.25
CA SER A 127 6.45 1.12 -5.02
C SER A 127 5.11 1.80 -5.30
N MET A 128 5.08 2.68 -6.31
CA MET A 128 3.87 3.41 -6.68
C MET A 128 2.84 2.53 -7.38
N ALA A 129 3.27 1.56 -8.21
CA ALA A 129 2.37 0.58 -8.80
C ALA A 129 1.65 -0.26 -7.72
N VAL A 130 2.40 -0.76 -6.73
CA VAL A 130 1.85 -1.53 -5.61
C VAL A 130 0.90 -0.68 -4.77
N CYS A 131 1.29 0.57 -4.43
CA CYS A 131 0.40 1.49 -3.71
C CYS A 131 -0.89 1.77 -4.49
N ALA A 132 -0.81 2.03 -5.79
CA ALA A 132 -1.99 2.29 -6.63
C ALA A 132 -2.94 1.09 -6.68
N ALA A 133 -2.41 -0.11 -6.88
CA ALA A 133 -3.20 -1.34 -6.90
C ALA A 133 -3.88 -1.59 -5.54
N LEU A 134 -3.15 -1.42 -4.43
CA LEU A 134 -3.69 -1.55 -3.07
C LEU A 134 -4.82 -0.53 -2.81
N LEU A 135 -4.60 0.74 -3.12
CA LEU A 135 -5.58 1.82 -2.91
C LEU A 135 -6.87 1.57 -3.69
N ARG A 136 -6.78 1.13 -4.96
CA ARG A 136 -7.97 0.77 -5.74
C ARG A 136 -8.67 -0.46 -5.20
N ALA A 137 -7.94 -1.47 -4.75
CA ALA A 137 -8.54 -2.67 -4.16
C ALA A 137 -9.32 -2.32 -2.88
N LEU A 138 -8.77 -1.42 -2.05
CA LEU A 138 -9.45 -0.88 -0.87
C LEU A 138 -10.67 -0.03 -1.24
N ALA A 139 -10.60 0.77 -2.30
CA ALA A 139 -11.74 1.53 -2.83
C ALA A 139 -12.89 0.60 -3.29
N HIS A 140 -12.56 -0.47 -4.01
CA HIS A 140 -13.54 -1.49 -4.41
C HIS A 140 -14.17 -2.17 -3.19
N GLN A 141 -13.36 -2.59 -2.21
CA GLN A 141 -13.85 -3.22 -0.98
C GLN A 141 -14.84 -2.33 -0.23
N ARG A 142 -14.54 -1.04 -0.07
CA ARG A 142 -15.40 -0.06 0.61
C ARG A 142 -16.66 0.29 -0.17
N SER A 143 -16.61 0.23 -1.50
CA SER A 143 -17.80 0.42 -2.34
C SER A 143 -18.74 -0.78 -2.26
N ALA A 144 -18.18 -1.99 -2.08
CA ALA A 144 -18.94 -3.24 -1.98
C ALA A 144 -19.54 -3.49 -0.58
N THR A 145 -18.96 -2.88 0.46
CA THR A 145 -19.52 -2.84 1.81
C THR A 145 -20.10 -1.45 2.11
N PRO A 146 -21.26 -1.07 1.54
CA PRO A 146 -21.99 0.09 2.05
C PRO A 146 -22.36 -0.24 3.49
N HIS A 147 -21.72 0.46 4.44
CA HIS A 147 -22.00 0.31 5.86
C HIS A 147 -23.52 0.42 6.05
N LEU A 148 -24.14 -0.66 6.55
CA LEU A 148 -25.46 -0.60 7.17
C LEU A 148 -25.39 0.51 8.21
N ALA A 149 -26.03 1.63 7.89
CA ALA A 149 -26.34 2.70 8.83
C ALA A 149 -27.55 2.28 9.68
#